data_AF-A0A5C7P8N3-F1
#
_entry.id   AF-A0A5C7P8N3-F1
#
_cell.length_a   1.000
_cell.length_b   1.000
_cell.length_c   1.000
_cell.angle_alpha   90.00
_cell.angle_beta   90.00
_cell.angle_gamma   90.00
#
_symmetry.space_group_name_H-M   'P 1'
#
loop_
_entity.id
_entity.type
_entity.pdbx_description
1 polymer ?
#
loop_
_entity_poly.entity_id
_entity_poly.type
_entity_poly.pdbx_seq_one_letter_code
_entity_poly.pdbx_strand_id
1 'polypeptide(L)' 'MTRQLKDWLATYLDYTEGTEAPRVMHFWAGVSAIASVLRRRVWIDMTRFQWYPNFYIIFVAPPGIISKTT' A
#
# COMPACT_ATOMS: atom_id res chain seq x y z
N MET A 1 23.66 -3.56 -7.02
CA MET A 1 23.02 -2.97 -5.82
C MET A 1 22.22 -4.07 -5.14
N THR A 2 22.52 -4.37 -3.88
CA THR A 2 21.82 -5.43 -3.12
C THR A 2 20.59 -4.83 -2.42
N ARG A 3 19.46 -5.55 -2.37
CA ARG A 3 18.29 -5.12 -1.59
C ARG A 3 18.69 -4.98 -0.11
N GLN A 4 18.45 -3.81 0.47
CA GLN A 4 18.68 -3.54 1.89
C GLN A 4 17.64 -4.23 2.78
N LEU A 5 16.40 -4.35 2.28
CA LEU A 5 15.26 -4.92 2.99
C LEU A 5 14.75 -6.17 2.26
N LYS A 6 14.51 -7.25 3.01
CA LYS A 6 13.93 -8.51 2.47
C LYS A 6 12.46 -8.34 2.09
N ASP A 7 11.70 -7.63 2.90
CA ASP A 7 10.33 -7.23 2.62
C ASP A 7 10.14 -5.76 3.03
N TRP A 8 9.89 -4.91 2.05
CA TRP A 8 9.71 -3.48 2.30
C TRP A 8 8.37 -3.18 2.97
N LEU A 9 7.31 -3.91 2.60
CA LEU A 9 5.96 -3.64 3.13
C LEU A 9 5.86 -4.05 4.59
N ALA A 10 6.38 -5.23 4.95
CA ALA A 10 6.43 -5.67 6.34
C ALA A 10 7.25 -4.71 7.20
N THR A 11 8.45 -4.34 6.74
CA THR A 11 9.32 -3.38 7.45
C THR A 11 8.64 -2.01 7.60
N TYR A 12 7.93 -1.54 6.58
CA TYR A 12 7.19 -0.28 6.64
C TYR A 12 6.08 -0.32 7.70
N LEU A 13 5.31 -1.42 7.77
CA LEU A 13 4.27 -1.56 8.78
C LEU A 13 4.83 -1.49 10.20
N ASP A 14 5.91 -2.23 10.46
CA ASP A 14 6.53 -2.29 11.78
C ASP A 14 7.16 -0.94 12.15
N TYR A 15 7.73 -0.24 11.17
CA TYR A 15 8.21 1.14 11.35
C TYR A 15 7.09 2.13 11.73
N THR A 16 5.87 1.94 11.20
CA THR A 16 4.73 2.83 11.43
C THR A 16 3.87 2.48 12.66
N GLU A 17 4.19 1.40 13.37
CA GLU A 17 3.34 0.86 14.45
C GLU A 17 3.08 1.87 15.60
N GLY A 18 4.02 2.78 15.85
CA GLY A 18 3.87 3.83 16.88
C GLY A 18 3.11 5.08 16.45
N THR A 19 2.55 5.12 15.24
CA THR A 19 1.85 6.30 14.72
C THR A 19 0.34 6.25 15.01
N GLU A 20 -0.31 7.41 14.94
CA GLU A 20 -1.74 7.54 15.26
C GLU A 20 -2.67 6.77 14.31
N ALA A 21 -2.22 6.52 13.08
CA ALA A 21 -3.05 5.87 12.07
C ALA A 21 -3.06 4.34 12.26
N PRO A 22 -4.24 3.70 12.12
CA PRO A 22 -4.35 2.24 12.25
C PRO A 22 -3.44 1.49 11.26
N ARG A 23 -2.89 0.33 11.69
CA ARG A 23 -2.03 -0.53 10.85
C ARG A 23 -2.63 -0.87 9.48
N VAL A 24 -3.97 -1.01 9.40
CA VAL A 24 -4.67 -1.27 8.13
C VAL A 24 -4.54 -0.11 7.13
N MET A 25 -4.50 1.12 7.61
CA MET A 25 -4.34 2.32 6.77
C MET A 25 -2.92 2.37 6.20
N HIS A 26 -1.93 2.09 7.04
CA HIS A 26 -0.54 1.93 6.60
C HIS A 26 -0.40 0.81 5.58
N PHE A 27 -1.01 -0.35 5.80
CA PHE A 27 -0.95 -1.45 4.83
C PHE A 27 -1.39 -1.02 3.44
N TRP A 28 -2.58 -0.41 3.34
CA TRP A 28 -3.11 0.04 2.07
C TRP A 28 -2.35 1.23 1.48
N ALA A 29 -1.78 2.12 2.30
CA ALA A 29 -0.87 3.16 1.83
C ALA A 29 0.42 2.57 1.22
N GLY A 30 1.02 1.57 1.89
CA GLY A 30 2.19 0.86 1.39
C GLY A 30 1.92 0.10 0.09
N VAL A 31 0.77 -0.58 0.00
CA VAL A 31 0.31 -1.23 -1.24
C VAL A 31 0.16 -0.22 -2.37
N SER A 32 -0.45 0.95 -2.10
CA SER A 32 -0.57 2.05 -3.07
C SER A 32 0.79 2.53 -3.57
N ALA A 33 1.76 2.70 -2.65
CA ALA A 33 3.11 3.12 -2.99
C ALA A 33 3.81 2.11 -3.91
N ILE A 34 3.74 0.81 -3.58
CA ILE A 34 4.32 -0.26 -4.41
C ILE A 34 3.66 -0.26 -5.79
N ALA A 35 2.34 -0.29 -5.85
CA ALA A 35 1.56 -0.28 -7.09
C ALA A 35 1.95 0.89 -8.01
N SER A 36 2.16 2.09 -7.44
CA SER A 36 2.55 3.29 -8.17
C SER A 36 3.94 3.19 -8.81
N VAL A 37 4.88 2.53 -8.14
CA VAL A 37 6.25 2.34 -8.65
C VAL A 37 6.31 1.20 -9.68
N LEU A 38 5.47 0.17 -9.54
CA LEU A 38 5.41 -0.97 -10.48
C LEU A 38 4.93 -0.57 -11.88
N ARG A 39 4.04 0.42 -12.01
CA ARG A 39 3.48 0.89 -13.29
C ARG A 39 2.93 -0.28 -14.13
N ARG A 40 3.49 -0.52 -15.32
CA ARG A 40 3.15 -1.63 -16.24
C ARG A 40 4.22 -2.73 -16.31
N ARG A 41 5.08 -2.82 -15.29
CA ARG A 41 6.19 -3.80 -15.28
C ARG A 41 5.81 -5.12 -14.62
N VAL A 42 4.70 -5.15 -13.88
CA VAL A 42 4.16 -6.33 -13.22
C VAL A 42 2.69 -6.42 -13.56
N TRP A 43 2.25 -7.61 -13.91
CA TRP A 43 0.87 -7.92 -14.22
C TRP A 43 0.53 -9.34 -13.78
N ILE A 44 -0.76 -9.57 -13.56
CA ILE A 44 -1.32 -10.91 -13.44
C ILE A 44 -1.82 -11.28 -14.84
N ASP A 45 -1.33 -12.39 -15.38
CA ASP A 45 -1.78 -12.90 -16.66
C ASP A 45 -3.07 -13.71 -16.48
N MET A 46 -4.16 -13.22 -17.07
CA MET A 46 -5.48 -13.86 -17.02
C MET A 46 -5.89 -14.38 -18.40
N THR A 47 -4.91 -14.85 -19.19
CA THR A 47 -5.01 -15.43 -20.55
C THR A 47 -5.48 -14.43 -21.62
N ARG A 48 -6.59 -13.75 -21.39
CA ARG A 48 -7.21 -12.80 -22.31
C ARG A 48 -6.80 -11.36 -22.03
N PHE A 49 -6.44 -11.05 -20.79
CA PHE A 49 -6.09 -9.71 -20.34
C PHE A 49 -4.96 -9.75 -19.31
N GLN A 50 -4.15 -8.71 -19.33
CA GLN A 50 -3.14 -8.45 -18.31
C GLN A 50 -3.70 -7.47 -17.28
N TRP A 51 -3.79 -7.92 -16.03
CA TRP A 51 -4.25 -7.08 -14.93
C TRP A 51 -3.06 -6.39 -14.29
N TYR A 52 -3.03 -5.08 -14.41
CA TYR A 52 -2.02 -4.24 -13.78
C TYR A 52 -2.50 -3.81 -12.38
N PRO A 53 -1.59 -3.60 -11.43
CA PRO A 53 -1.92 -3.10 -10.09
C PRO A 53 -2.25 -1.59 -10.15
N ASN A 54 -3.35 -1.22 -10.82
CA ASN A 54 -3.87 0.14 -10.86
C ASN A 54 -4.95 0.30 -9.79
N PHE A 55 -4.53 0.39 -8.53
CA PHE A 55 -5.44 0.45 -7.40
C PHE A 55 -5.94 1.87 -7.15
N TYR A 56 -7.26 2.02 -7.02
CA TYR A 56 -7.92 3.20 -6.46
C TYR A 56 -8.30 2.89 -5.02
N ILE A 57 -7.54 3.43 -4.06
CA ILE A 57 -7.70 3.13 -2.63
C ILE A 57 -8.33 4.34 -1.94
N ILE A 58 -9.41 4.11 -1.20
CA ILE A 58 -10.14 5.14 -0.44
C ILE A 58 -10.07 4.78 1.04
N PHE A 59 -9.59 5.72 1.86
CA PHE A 59 -9.47 5.54 3.30
C PHE A 59 -10.74 6.00 4.03
N VAL A 60 -11.38 5.07 4.74
CA VAL A 60 -12.62 5.33 5.47
C VAL A 60 -12.52 4.78 6.90
N ALA A 61 -12.88 5.60 7.88
CA ALA A 61 -13.09 5.24 9.28
C ALA A 61 -14.14 6.15 9.96
N PRO A 62 -14.75 5.73 11.07
CA PRO A 62 -15.50 6.60 11.97
C PRO A 62 -14.71 7.86 12.40
N PRO A 63 -15.41 8.93 12.82
CA PRO A 63 -14.76 10.12 13.38
C PRO A 63 -13.93 9.74 14.62
N GLY A 64 -12.79 10.41 14.81
CA GLY A 64 -11.89 10.18 15.95
C GLY A 64 -10.93 8.99 15.81
N ILE A 65 -11.01 8.21 14.73
CA ILE A 65 -10.06 7.11 14.45
C ILE A 65 -8.96 7.54 13.49
N ILE A 66 -9.30 8.39 12.51
CA ILE A 66 -8.36 8.91 11.52
C ILE A 66 -8.65 10.38 11.31
N SER A 67 -7.60 11.19 11.29
CA SER A 67 -7.66 12.57 10.84
C SER A 67 -8.00 12.61 9.36
N LYS A 68 -9.24 12.99 9.05
CA LYS A 68 -9.69 13.25 7.69
C LYS A 68 -9.98 14.74 7.57
N THR A 69 -9.67 15.32 6.42
CA THR A 69 -10.08 16.70 6.12
C THR A 69 -11.60 16.75 6.06
N THR A 70 -12.22 17.53 6.95
CA THR A 70 -13.63 17.93 6.87
C THR A 70 -13.90 18.80 5.66
#